data_AF-A0A381W9H4-F1
#
_entry.id   AF-A0A381W9H4-F1
#
_cell.length_a   1.000
_cell.length_b   1.000
_cell.length_c   1.000
_cell.angle_alpha   90.00
_cell.angle_beta   90.00
_cell.angle_gamma   90.00
#
_symmetry.space_group_name_H-M   'P 1'
#
loop_
_entity.id
_entity.type
_entity.pdbx_description
1 polymer ?
#
loop_
_entity_poly.entity_id
_entity_poly.type
_entity_poly.pdbx_seq_one_letter_code
_entity_poly.pdbx_strand_id
1 'polypeptide(L)'
;MFLGCSLTFGIGMPKESCWTYLVSNMLGLEEFNLGNGGAANDTCFRLANYWIGKLKPEIVFYMVTFDDRLEIFDQNDEIAWNVYGQGLQIEPNRAVDHTPAYGKGVEICYPSDLNFPGYGLYKPYDRRKYNRREKDNEQKFTYEKWAINRWNGKLNRQKNVMAVKHICENYGVKFCSLRADVIEQDKKSRDSVHPGIRSNKKTASVVLDHIDEQIEFS
;
A
#
# COMPACT_ATOMS: atom_id res chain seq x y z
N MET A 1 -13.71 -5.64 -11.82
CA MET A 1 -13.12 -4.41 -11.22
C MET A 1 -11.69 -4.69 -10.83
N PHE A 2 -10.77 -3.75 -11.07
CA PHE A 2 -9.34 -3.89 -10.82
C PHE A 2 -8.87 -2.85 -9.80
N LEU A 3 -8.16 -3.28 -8.77
CA LEU A 3 -7.58 -2.45 -7.71
C LEU A 3 -6.06 -2.59 -7.71
N GLY A 4 -5.34 -1.53 -7.36
CA GLY A 4 -3.90 -1.55 -7.16
C GLY A 4 -3.24 -0.22 -7.43
N CYS A 5 -1.92 -0.25 -7.68
CA CYS A 5 -1.12 0.95 -7.90
C CYS A 5 -0.95 1.29 -9.39
N SER A 6 0.18 1.92 -9.75
CA SER A 6 0.52 2.27 -11.13
C SER A 6 0.60 1.08 -12.09
N LEU A 7 0.95 -0.11 -11.60
CA LEU A 7 1.00 -1.32 -12.45
C LEU A 7 -0.41 -1.80 -12.85
N THR A 8 -1.44 -1.56 -12.02
CA THR A 8 -2.85 -1.81 -12.37
C THR A 8 -3.38 -0.74 -13.31
N PHE A 9 -3.03 0.53 -13.04
CA PHE A 9 -3.43 1.64 -13.91
C PHE A 9 -2.87 1.48 -15.33
N GLY A 10 -1.64 0.95 -15.45
CA GLY A 10 -0.94 0.81 -16.72
C GLY A 10 -0.21 2.09 -17.13
N ILE A 11 0.52 2.73 -16.21
CA ILE A 11 1.29 3.94 -16.54
C ILE A 11 2.30 3.62 -17.65
N GLY A 12 2.30 4.48 -18.68
CA GLY A 12 3.21 4.35 -19.82
C GLY A 12 2.83 3.24 -20.80
N MET A 13 1.63 2.68 -20.71
CA MET A 13 1.13 1.61 -21.57
C MET A 13 -0.08 2.05 -22.43
N PRO A 14 -0.21 1.56 -23.67
CA PRO A 14 -1.47 1.61 -24.40
C PRO A 14 -2.54 0.80 -23.67
N LYS A 15 -3.77 1.31 -23.62
CA LYS A 15 -4.89 0.72 -22.86
C LYS A 15 -5.11 -0.76 -23.20
N GLU A 16 -5.11 -1.08 -24.48
CA GLU A 16 -5.39 -2.42 -25.01
C GLU A 16 -4.25 -3.41 -24.71
N SER A 17 -3.11 -2.90 -24.24
CA SER A 17 -1.95 -3.70 -23.81
C SER A 17 -1.81 -3.80 -22.29
N CYS A 18 -2.67 -3.15 -21.51
CA CYS A 18 -2.68 -3.27 -20.06
C CYS A 18 -3.26 -4.63 -19.65
N TRP A 19 -2.66 -5.28 -18.64
CA TRP A 19 -3.13 -6.60 -18.19
C TRP A 19 -4.60 -6.60 -17.77
N THR A 20 -5.07 -5.49 -17.19
CA THR A 20 -6.46 -5.29 -16.77
C THR A 20 -7.43 -5.39 -17.94
N TYR A 21 -7.15 -4.68 -19.04
CA TYR A 21 -7.92 -4.76 -20.28
C TYR A 21 -7.85 -6.16 -20.90
N LEU A 22 -6.67 -6.77 -20.93
CA LEU A 22 -6.49 -8.12 -21.48
C LEU A 22 -7.35 -9.13 -20.72
N VAL A 23 -7.32 -9.11 -19.39
CA VAL A 23 -8.13 -9.99 -18.53
C VAL A 23 -9.62 -9.75 -18.75
N SER A 24 -10.08 -8.50 -18.70
CA SER A 24 -11.51 -8.21 -18.88
C SER A 24 -12.01 -8.61 -20.27
N ASN A 25 -11.22 -8.36 -21.31
CA ASN A 25 -11.56 -8.73 -22.69
C ASN A 25 -11.61 -10.26 -22.87
N MET A 26 -10.68 -11.01 -22.28
CA MET A 26 -10.69 -12.48 -22.34
C MET A 26 -11.86 -13.11 -21.59
N LEU A 27 -12.33 -12.48 -20.51
CA LEU A 27 -13.50 -12.92 -19.76
C LEU A 27 -14.83 -12.40 -20.34
N GLY A 28 -14.80 -11.52 -21.34
CA GLY A 28 -16.00 -10.88 -21.88
C GLY A 28 -16.68 -9.93 -20.89
N LEU A 29 -15.92 -9.34 -19.96
CA LEU A 29 -16.42 -8.47 -18.90
C LEU A 29 -16.09 -7.00 -19.16
N GLU A 30 -16.93 -6.10 -18.62
CA GLU A 30 -16.62 -4.67 -18.58
C GLU A 30 -15.47 -4.36 -17.61
N GLU A 31 -14.59 -3.46 -18.02
CA GLU A 31 -13.40 -3.10 -17.24
C GLU A 31 -13.63 -1.85 -16.36
N PHE A 32 -13.72 -2.04 -15.05
CA PHE A 32 -13.57 -0.96 -14.07
C PHE A 32 -12.13 -0.94 -13.52
N ASN A 33 -11.24 -0.16 -14.14
CA ASN A 33 -9.86 -0.01 -13.68
C ASN A 33 -9.74 1.16 -12.70
N LEU A 34 -9.57 0.82 -11.42
CA LEU A 34 -9.40 1.78 -10.33
C LEU A 34 -7.96 1.80 -9.80
N GLY A 35 -6.98 1.44 -10.65
CA GLY A 35 -5.56 1.58 -10.30
C GLY A 35 -5.22 3.04 -10.00
N ASN A 36 -4.42 3.29 -8.97
CA ASN A 36 -4.00 4.65 -8.61
C ASN A 36 -2.46 4.73 -8.50
N GLY A 37 -1.84 5.62 -9.25
CA GLY A 37 -0.38 5.80 -9.26
C GLY A 37 0.17 6.04 -7.85
N GLY A 38 1.18 5.26 -7.44
CA GLY A 38 1.80 5.39 -6.12
C GLY A 38 0.97 4.86 -4.94
N ALA A 39 -0.25 4.35 -5.16
CA ALA A 39 -1.12 3.90 -4.08
C ALA A 39 -0.52 2.79 -3.20
N ALA A 40 -0.93 2.80 -1.94
CA ALA A 40 -0.77 1.72 -0.98
C ALA A 40 -2.01 0.81 -0.93
N ASN A 41 -1.94 -0.21 -0.08
CA ASN A 41 -3.05 -1.13 0.15
C ASN A 41 -4.26 -0.42 0.81
N ASP A 42 -4.01 0.64 1.57
CA ASP A 42 -5.03 1.47 2.22
C ASP A 42 -5.94 2.19 1.21
N THR A 43 -5.37 2.81 0.17
CA THR A 43 -6.14 3.37 -0.95
C THR A 43 -6.99 2.31 -1.63
N CYS A 44 -6.43 1.13 -1.88
CA CYS A 44 -7.17 0.04 -2.53
C CYS A 44 -8.37 -0.41 -1.70
N PHE A 45 -8.20 -0.52 -0.38
CA PHE A 45 -9.30 -0.79 0.55
C PHE A 45 -10.39 0.28 0.49
N ARG A 46 -10.03 1.57 0.54
CA ARG A 46 -11.03 2.66 0.48
C ARG A 46 -11.82 2.64 -0.82
N LEU A 47 -11.13 2.42 -1.96
CA LEU A 47 -11.78 2.27 -3.26
C LEU A 47 -12.72 1.07 -3.28
N ALA A 48 -12.30 -0.08 -2.76
CA ALA A 48 -13.14 -1.27 -2.66
C ALA A 48 -14.39 -1.01 -1.80
N ASN A 49 -14.21 -0.48 -0.60
CA ASN A 49 -15.28 -0.20 0.36
C ASN A 49 -16.35 0.74 -0.21
N TYR A 50 -15.92 1.74 -0.98
CA TYR A 50 -16.85 2.71 -1.58
C TYR A 50 -17.50 2.20 -2.88
N TRP A 51 -16.74 1.55 -3.76
CA TRP A 51 -17.19 1.25 -5.12
C TRP A 51 -17.82 -0.13 -5.31
N ILE A 52 -17.47 -1.16 -4.51
CA ILE A 52 -18.00 -2.52 -4.73
C ILE A 52 -19.53 -2.54 -4.64
N GLY A 53 -20.12 -1.94 -3.61
CA GLY A 53 -21.58 -1.92 -3.46
C GLY A 53 -22.32 -1.11 -4.54
N LYS A 54 -21.64 -0.14 -5.17
CA LYS A 54 -22.20 0.73 -6.21
C LYS A 54 -22.09 0.12 -7.60
N LEU A 55 -20.90 -0.37 -7.95
CA LEU A 55 -20.60 -0.95 -9.25
C LEU A 55 -21.07 -2.39 -9.37
N LYS A 56 -21.18 -3.11 -8.24
CA LYS A 56 -21.54 -4.54 -8.18
C LYS A 56 -20.78 -5.38 -9.22
N PRO A 57 -19.43 -5.32 -9.23
CA PRO A 57 -18.66 -6.03 -10.24
C PRO A 57 -18.81 -7.55 -10.08
N GLU A 58 -18.74 -8.31 -11.16
CA GLU A 58 -18.79 -9.78 -11.10
C GLU A 58 -17.58 -10.36 -10.35
N ILE A 59 -16.41 -9.75 -10.57
CA ILE A 59 -15.14 -10.11 -9.94
C ILE A 59 -14.31 -8.88 -9.60
N VAL A 60 -13.62 -8.95 -8.47
CA VAL A 60 -12.58 -8.01 -8.05
C VAL A 60 -11.21 -8.66 -8.20
N PHE A 61 -10.37 -8.06 -9.03
CA PHE A 61 -8.95 -8.36 -9.13
C PHE A 61 -8.17 -7.33 -8.31
N TYR A 62 -7.58 -7.77 -7.21
CA TYR A 62 -6.78 -6.91 -6.34
C TYR A 62 -5.30 -7.21 -6.51
N MET A 63 -4.60 -6.32 -7.24
CA MET A 63 -3.15 -6.31 -7.23
C MET A 63 -2.65 -5.67 -5.93
N VAL A 64 -2.30 -6.53 -4.98
CA VAL A 64 -1.81 -6.16 -3.66
C VAL A 64 -0.47 -5.43 -3.79
N THR A 65 -0.42 -4.20 -3.29
CA THR A 65 0.75 -3.33 -3.45
C THR A 65 1.87 -3.75 -2.51
N PHE A 66 3.05 -3.14 -2.70
CA PHE A 66 4.25 -3.43 -1.91
C PHE A 66 4.05 -3.22 -0.40
N ASP A 67 4.67 -4.10 0.40
CA ASP A 67 4.58 -4.14 1.87
C ASP A 67 5.07 -2.87 2.54
N ASP A 68 5.99 -2.16 1.89
CA ASP A 68 6.65 -0.97 2.40
C ASP A 68 5.84 0.32 2.14
N ARG A 69 4.64 0.21 1.59
CA ARG A 69 3.72 1.34 1.38
C ARG A 69 2.64 1.38 2.44
N LEU A 70 2.58 2.50 3.13
CA LEU A 70 1.56 2.83 4.12
C LEU A 70 1.10 4.26 3.90
N GLU A 71 -0.18 4.52 4.13
CA GLU A 71 -0.71 5.88 4.15
C GLU A 71 -0.83 6.39 5.59
N ILE A 72 -0.29 7.59 5.83
CA ILE A 72 -0.44 8.31 7.08
C ILE A 72 -1.27 9.56 6.80
N PHE A 73 -2.32 9.76 7.60
CA PHE A 73 -3.19 10.93 7.55
C PHE A 73 -2.89 11.80 8.77
N ASP A 74 -2.72 13.09 8.55
CA ASP A 74 -2.78 14.08 9.62
C ASP A 74 -4.23 14.57 9.74
N GLN A 75 -4.75 14.71 10.96
CA GLN A 75 -6.12 15.19 11.19
C GLN A 75 -6.35 16.60 10.66
N ASN A 76 -5.29 17.38 10.46
CA ASN A 76 -5.37 18.75 9.94
C ASN A 76 -5.15 18.82 8.41
N ASP A 77 -4.84 17.70 7.77
CA ASP A 77 -4.46 17.64 6.37
C ASP A 77 -5.42 16.68 5.65
N GLU A 78 -6.19 17.18 4.69
CA GLU A 78 -7.16 16.38 3.94
C GLU A 78 -6.46 15.35 3.00
N ILE A 79 -5.13 15.38 2.95
CA ILE A 79 -4.28 14.62 2.03
C ILE A 79 -3.53 13.52 2.78
N ALA A 80 -3.68 12.29 2.29
CA ALA A 80 -2.86 11.15 2.74
C ALA A 80 -1.44 11.26 2.20
N TRP A 81 -0.43 11.10 3.06
CA TRP A 81 0.96 10.93 2.62
C TRP A 81 1.27 9.45 2.45
N ASN A 82 1.62 9.04 1.23
CA ASN A 82 2.19 7.71 0.99
C ASN A 82 3.63 7.68 1.52
N VAL A 83 3.88 6.85 2.52
CA VAL A 83 5.22 6.63 3.06
C VAL A 83 5.80 5.37 2.42
N TYR A 84 6.96 5.52 1.78
CA TYR A 84 7.70 4.42 1.15
C TYR A 84 8.84 3.96 2.07
N GLY A 85 8.84 2.70 2.47
CA GLY A 85 9.89 2.13 3.32
C GLY A 85 11.21 1.87 2.60
N GLN A 86 11.23 1.81 1.27
CA GLN A 86 12.46 1.76 0.46
C GLN A 86 12.87 3.15 -0.01
N GLY A 87 13.70 3.85 0.78
CA GLY A 87 14.30 5.11 0.31
C GLY A 87 14.69 6.15 1.34
N LEU A 88 15.20 5.78 2.53
CA LEU A 88 16.05 6.70 3.30
C LEU A 88 17.50 6.58 2.81
N GLN A 89 17.75 6.96 1.55
CA GLN A 89 19.03 7.57 1.20
C GLN A 89 18.80 9.08 1.28
N ILE A 90 19.03 9.63 2.47
CA ILE A 90 19.16 11.08 2.63
C ILE A 90 20.49 11.44 1.94
N GLU A 91 20.41 11.87 0.68
CA GLU A 91 21.51 12.61 0.04
C GLU A 91 21.76 13.88 0.89
N PRO A 92 22.98 14.13 1.41
CA PRO A 92 23.18 15.14 2.47
C PRO A 92 22.97 16.60 2.04
N ASN A 93 22.77 16.91 0.76
CA ASN A 93 22.89 18.28 0.27
C ASN A 93 21.73 18.69 -0.66
N ARG A 94 20.57 18.93 -0.05
CA ARG A 94 19.66 20.03 -0.40
C ARG A 94 18.58 20.13 0.68
N ALA A 95 18.97 20.64 1.84
CA ALA A 95 18.03 21.16 2.82
C ALA A 95 17.36 22.40 2.19
N VAL A 96 16.16 22.22 1.67
CA VAL A 96 15.22 23.34 1.56
C VAL A 96 14.49 23.37 2.89
N ASP A 97 14.78 24.41 3.65
CA ASP A 97 14.32 24.65 5.00
C ASP A 97 12.79 24.79 5.04
N HIS A 98 12.11 23.70 5.37
CA HIS A 98 10.73 23.74 5.85
C HIS A 98 10.70 22.99 7.17
N THR A 99 10.96 23.72 8.24
CA THR A 99 10.59 23.34 9.60
C THR A 99 9.05 23.38 9.70
N PRO A 100 8.34 22.25 9.86
CA PRO A 100 6.91 22.32 10.15
C PRO A 100 6.75 22.66 11.62
N ALA A 101 6.08 23.78 11.89
CA ALA A 101 5.63 24.12 13.23
C ALA A 101 4.58 23.09 13.67
N TYR A 102 4.97 22.11 14.49
CA TYR A 102 4.04 21.18 15.12
C TYR A 102 3.09 21.95 16.05
N GLY A 103 1.86 22.16 15.59
CA GLY A 103 0.75 22.65 16.40
C GLY A 103 0.36 21.62 17.46
N LYS A 104 0.19 22.08 18.70
CA LYS A 104 -0.36 21.32 19.81
C LYS A 104 -1.77 20.84 19.44
N GLY A 105 -2.00 19.53 19.30
CA GLY A 105 -3.36 19.03 19.10
C GLY A 105 -3.51 17.56 18.73
N VAL A 106 -2.46 16.86 18.32
CA VAL A 106 -2.58 15.43 18.01
C VAL A 106 -2.42 14.61 19.30
N GLU A 107 -3.53 14.07 19.80
CA GLU A 107 -3.48 12.99 20.79
C GLU A 107 -3.16 11.69 20.03
N ILE A 108 -1.87 11.44 19.87
CA ILE A 108 -1.33 10.26 19.21
C ILE A 108 -1.47 9.10 20.19
N CYS A 109 -2.21 8.04 19.81
CA CYS A 109 -2.24 6.80 20.56
C CYS A 109 -0.87 6.12 20.39
N TYR A 110 -0.01 6.25 21.40
CA TYR A 110 1.30 5.63 21.41
C TYR A 110 1.16 4.13 21.67
N PRO A 111 2.13 3.30 21.26
CA PRO A 111 2.18 1.89 21.67
C PRO A 111 2.17 1.70 23.20
N SER A 112 2.52 2.73 23.99
CA SER A 112 2.35 2.75 25.45
C SER A 112 0.90 2.74 25.91
N ASP A 113 -0.03 3.14 25.05
CA ASP A 113 -1.47 3.25 25.33
C ASP A 113 -2.19 1.95 24.97
N LEU A 114 -1.53 1.09 24.18
CA LEU A 114 -1.92 -0.28 23.91
C LEU A 114 -1.27 -1.16 24.97
N ASN A 115 -2.04 -1.50 26.01
CA ASN A 115 -1.61 -2.39 27.08
C ASN A 115 -1.49 -3.84 26.54
N PHE A 116 -0.48 -4.11 25.70
CA PHE A 116 -0.16 -5.46 25.21
C PHE A 116 0.60 -6.20 26.32
N PRO A 117 0.03 -7.28 26.88
CA PRO A 117 0.70 -8.08 27.89
C PRO A 117 1.82 -8.87 27.20
N GLY A 118 3.05 -8.34 27.22
CA GLY A 118 4.22 -9.03 26.65
C GLY A 118 5.47 -8.18 26.44
N TYR A 119 5.34 -6.84 26.40
CA TYR A 119 6.49 -5.93 26.33
C TYR A 119 6.58 -5.13 27.63
N GLY A 120 7.60 -5.43 28.44
CA GLY A 120 7.76 -4.88 29.77
C GLY A 120 7.86 -3.35 29.80
N LEU A 121 7.03 -2.74 30.67
CA LEU A 121 7.25 -1.51 31.42
C LEU A 121 7.94 -0.35 30.68
N TYR A 122 7.18 0.36 29.84
CA TYR A 122 7.55 1.70 29.41
C TYR A 122 7.34 2.68 30.59
N LYS A 123 8.43 3.20 31.18
CA LYS A 123 8.33 4.27 32.19
C LYS A 123 8.09 5.62 31.51
N PRO A 124 7.18 6.46 32.03
CA PRO A 124 6.88 7.76 31.43
C PRO A 124 8.12 8.68 31.39
N TYR A 125 8.31 9.33 30.26
CA TYR A 125 9.45 10.18 29.91
C TYR A 125 9.54 11.45 30.78
N ASP A 126 10.52 11.54 31.69
CA ASP A 126 10.81 12.74 32.48
C ASP A 126 11.75 13.69 31.71
N ARG A 127 11.21 14.81 31.22
CA ARG A 127 11.95 15.85 30.47
C ARG A 127 13.05 16.55 31.27
N ARG A 128 13.10 16.43 32.62
CA ARG A 128 13.98 17.27 33.46
C ARG A 128 15.38 16.69 33.70
N LYS A 129 15.68 15.48 33.23
CA LYS A 129 16.95 14.77 33.49
C LYS A 129 17.93 14.70 32.32
N TYR A 130 17.75 15.50 31.27
CA TYR A 130 18.65 15.43 30.11
C TYR A 130 19.96 16.21 30.35
N ASN A 131 20.90 15.56 31.04
CA ASN A 131 22.28 16.01 31.14
C ASN A 131 23.00 15.81 29.80
N ARG A 132 23.75 16.83 29.41
CA ARG A 132 24.29 17.12 28.07
C ARG A 132 25.40 16.18 27.55
N ARG A 133 25.52 14.94 28.04
CA ARG A 133 26.72 14.10 27.81
C ARG A 133 26.51 12.65 27.34
N GLU A 134 25.30 12.20 27.05
CA GLU A 134 25.06 10.91 26.36
C GLU A 134 24.65 11.16 24.91
N LYS A 135 25.55 11.82 24.16
CA LYS A 135 25.55 11.74 22.70
C LYS A 135 26.37 10.51 22.33
N ASP A 136 25.84 9.72 21.41
CA ASP A 136 26.47 8.59 20.72
C ASP A 136 25.96 7.21 21.22
N ASN A 137 24.96 6.70 20.49
CA ASN A 137 24.49 5.30 20.37
C ASN A 137 23.07 4.93 20.81
N GLU A 138 22.23 5.84 21.32
CA GLU A 138 20.80 5.54 21.40
C GLU A 138 20.10 5.83 20.06
N GLN A 139 19.77 4.75 19.36
CA GLN A 139 18.99 4.76 18.14
C GLN A 139 17.56 5.24 18.48
N LYS A 140 17.37 6.57 18.52
CA LYS A 140 16.13 7.22 18.93
C LYS A 140 14.94 6.61 18.17
N PHE A 141 14.03 5.97 18.92
CA PHE A 141 12.76 5.45 18.41
C PHE A 141 11.95 6.63 17.87
N THR A 142 11.45 6.50 16.65
CA THR A 142 10.48 7.43 16.07
C THR A 142 9.25 6.65 15.63
N TYR A 143 8.07 7.26 15.74
CA TYR A 143 6.82 6.64 15.27
C TYR A 143 6.94 6.25 13.79
N GLU A 144 7.60 7.08 12.98
CA GLU A 144 7.92 6.79 11.59
C GLU A 144 8.67 5.46 11.43
N LYS A 145 9.76 5.24 12.18
CA LYS A 145 10.52 3.98 12.14
C LYS A 145 9.69 2.77 12.56
N TRP A 146 8.79 2.95 13.53
CA TRP A 146 7.85 1.91 13.91
C TRP A 146 6.84 1.66 12.79
N ALA A 147 6.18 2.70 12.27
CA ALA A 147 5.15 2.60 11.25
C ALA A 147 5.66 1.96 9.94
N ILE A 148 6.88 2.31 9.51
CA ILE A 148 7.49 1.80 8.26
C ILE A 148 8.25 0.48 8.44
N ASN A 149 8.21 -0.13 9.64
CA ASN A 149 8.91 -1.38 9.83
C ASN A 149 8.25 -2.51 9.00
N ARG A 150 9.06 -3.48 8.56
CA ARG A 150 8.61 -4.57 7.68
C ARG A 150 7.43 -5.38 8.22
N TRP A 151 7.31 -5.52 9.54
CA TRP A 151 6.23 -6.28 10.17
C TRP A 151 4.91 -5.53 10.13
N ASN A 152 4.95 -4.22 10.39
CA ASN A 152 3.80 -3.34 10.28
C ASN A 152 3.34 -3.22 8.83
N GLY A 153 4.27 -3.14 7.88
CA GLY A 153 3.95 -3.19 6.45
C GLY A 153 3.24 -4.49 6.03
N LYS A 154 3.75 -5.64 6.50
CA LYS A 154 3.11 -6.95 6.28
C LYS A 154 1.72 -7.05 6.90
N LEU A 155 1.57 -6.61 8.14
CA LEU A 155 0.30 -6.59 8.84
C LEU A 155 -0.70 -5.67 8.15
N ASN A 156 -0.26 -4.48 7.71
CA ASN A 156 -1.08 -3.53 6.97
C ASN A 156 -1.60 -4.14 5.67
N ARG A 157 -0.72 -4.81 4.91
CA ARG A 157 -1.12 -5.55 3.71
C ARG A 157 -2.17 -6.61 4.04
N GLN A 158 -1.89 -7.50 4.99
CA GLN A 158 -2.81 -8.58 5.36
C GLN A 158 -4.17 -8.05 5.78
N LYS A 159 -4.20 -7.03 6.64
CA LYS A 159 -5.44 -6.36 7.07
C LYS A 159 -6.25 -5.86 5.88
N ASN A 160 -5.62 -5.12 4.96
CA ASN A 160 -6.31 -4.55 3.81
C ASN A 160 -6.80 -5.63 2.83
N VAL A 161 -6.00 -6.66 2.55
CA VAL A 161 -6.41 -7.78 1.67
C VAL A 161 -7.61 -8.52 2.27
N MET A 162 -7.55 -8.89 3.56
CA MET A 162 -8.65 -9.56 4.23
C MET A 162 -9.92 -8.70 4.27
N ALA A 163 -9.78 -7.39 4.49
CA ALA A 163 -10.92 -6.47 4.49
C ALA A 163 -11.58 -6.39 3.10
N VAL A 164 -10.80 -6.29 2.02
CA VAL A 164 -11.34 -6.27 0.66
C VAL A 164 -12.01 -7.62 0.32
N LYS A 165 -11.37 -8.74 0.67
CA LYS A 165 -11.95 -10.08 0.49
C LYS A 165 -13.31 -10.19 1.20
N HIS A 166 -13.37 -9.77 2.45
CA HIS A 166 -14.60 -9.77 3.24
C HIS A 166 -15.70 -8.88 2.64
N ILE A 167 -15.34 -7.70 2.12
CA ILE A 167 -16.30 -6.85 1.39
C ILE A 167 -16.85 -7.59 0.17
N CYS A 168 -16.00 -8.26 -0.61
CA CYS A 168 -16.44 -9.02 -1.77
C CYS A 168 -17.40 -10.14 -1.37
N GLU A 169 -17.07 -10.91 -0.32
CA GLU A 169 -17.93 -11.95 0.24
C GLU A 169 -19.30 -11.42 0.65
N ASN A 170 -19.34 -10.28 1.35
CA ASN A 170 -20.59 -9.64 1.79
C ASN A 170 -21.50 -9.21 0.63
N TYR A 171 -20.92 -8.87 -0.52
CA TYR A 171 -21.67 -8.51 -1.73
C TYR A 171 -21.86 -9.69 -2.71
N GLY A 172 -21.38 -10.89 -2.38
CA GLY A 172 -21.44 -12.06 -3.28
C GLY A 172 -20.57 -11.91 -4.52
N VAL A 173 -19.50 -11.14 -4.45
CA VAL A 173 -18.58 -10.83 -5.56
C VAL A 173 -17.37 -11.76 -5.50
N LYS A 174 -16.93 -12.29 -6.65
CA LYS A 174 -15.70 -13.10 -6.72
C LYS A 174 -14.48 -12.25 -6.39
N PHE A 175 -13.50 -12.83 -5.72
CA PHE A 175 -12.27 -12.14 -5.32
C PHE A 175 -11.04 -12.92 -5.78
N CYS A 176 -10.14 -12.23 -6.48
CA CYS A 176 -8.84 -12.74 -6.91
C CYS A 176 -7.77 -11.71 -6.53
N SER A 177 -6.69 -12.13 -5.88
CA SER A 177 -5.59 -11.25 -5.51
C SER A 177 -4.25 -11.71 -6.07
N LEU A 178 -3.40 -10.76 -6.47
CA LEU A 178 -2.04 -11.03 -6.93
C LEU A 178 -1.10 -10.03 -6.27
N ARG A 179 0.08 -10.44 -5.81
CA ARG A 179 1.06 -9.49 -5.27
C ARG A 179 1.81 -8.77 -6.40
N ALA A 180 2.03 -7.46 -6.24
CA ALA A 180 2.75 -6.63 -7.20
C ALA A 180 4.23 -7.04 -7.39
N ASP A 181 4.85 -7.67 -6.40
CA ASP A 181 6.24 -8.14 -6.48
C ASP A 181 6.42 -9.41 -7.33
N VAL A 182 5.33 -10.14 -7.61
CA VAL A 182 5.33 -11.30 -8.52
C VAL A 182 5.26 -10.86 -9.99
N ILE A 183 4.84 -9.62 -10.25
CA ILE A 183 4.74 -9.09 -11.62
C ILE A 183 6.14 -8.83 -12.18
N GLU A 184 6.40 -9.35 -13.37
CA GLU A 184 7.62 -9.06 -14.11
C GLU A 184 7.70 -7.55 -14.41
N GLN A 185 8.81 -6.91 -14.04
CA GLN A 185 9.04 -5.48 -14.28
C GLN A 185 10.16 -5.31 -15.31
N ASP A 186 9.86 -5.63 -16.57
CA ASP A 186 10.83 -5.51 -17.68
C ASP A 186 11.26 -4.07 -18.00
N LYS A 187 10.59 -3.07 -17.41
CA LYS A 187 10.83 -1.62 -17.60
C LYS A 187 10.72 -1.17 -19.06
N LYS A 188 9.86 -1.83 -19.85
CA LYS A 188 9.68 -1.56 -21.29
C LYS A 188 8.42 -0.77 -21.62
N SER A 189 7.78 -0.14 -20.65
CA SER A 189 6.79 0.91 -20.89
C SER A 189 7.43 2.14 -21.54
N ARG A 190 6.61 3.07 -22.02
CA ARG A 190 7.07 4.34 -22.63
C ARG A 190 7.94 5.19 -21.68
N ASP A 191 7.75 5.07 -20.38
CA ASP A 191 8.50 5.84 -19.38
C ASP A 191 9.78 5.14 -18.90
N SER A 192 10.11 3.96 -19.44
CA SER A 192 11.30 3.17 -19.07
C SER A 192 11.37 2.75 -17.58
N VAL A 193 10.25 2.82 -16.86
CA VAL A 193 10.17 2.48 -15.44
C VAL A 193 9.16 1.36 -15.21
N HIS A 194 7.99 1.46 -15.83
CA HIS A 194 6.89 0.52 -15.63
C HIS A 194 6.97 -0.74 -16.54
N PRO A 195 6.22 -1.80 -16.22
CA PRO A 195 6.16 -3.00 -17.06
C PRO A 195 5.62 -2.69 -18.46
N GLY A 196 6.28 -3.23 -19.48
CA GLY A 196 5.90 -3.14 -20.88
C GLY A 196 4.86 -4.18 -21.30
N ILE A 197 4.65 -4.27 -22.61
CA ILE A 197 3.64 -5.16 -23.25
C ILE A 197 3.85 -6.63 -22.85
N ARG A 198 5.09 -7.11 -22.89
CA ARG A 198 5.40 -8.51 -22.59
C ARG A 198 5.02 -8.87 -21.16
N SER A 199 5.42 -8.03 -20.21
CA SER A 199 5.13 -8.23 -18.80
C SER A 199 3.62 -8.18 -18.52
N ASN A 200 2.89 -7.22 -19.10
CA ASN A 200 1.43 -7.14 -18.94
C ASN A 200 0.71 -8.38 -19.50
N LYS A 201 1.13 -8.92 -20.65
CA LYS A 201 0.58 -10.17 -21.19
C LYS A 201 0.82 -11.35 -20.26
N LYS A 202 2.02 -11.45 -19.69
CA LYS A 202 2.35 -12.50 -18.73
C LYS A 202 1.51 -12.39 -17.45
N THR A 203 1.37 -11.18 -16.91
CA THR A 203 0.49 -10.93 -15.75
C THR A 203 -0.94 -11.35 -16.04
N ALA A 204 -1.48 -11.00 -17.22
CA ALA A 204 -2.82 -11.41 -17.61
C ALA A 204 -2.99 -12.94 -17.67
N SER A 205 -2.00 -13.66 -18.23
CA SER A 205 -2.00 -15.13 -18.22
C SER A 205 -2.01 -15.68 -16.81
N VAL A 206 -1.09 -15.23 -15.95
CA VAL A 206 -1.00 -15.71 -14.56
C VAL A 206 -2.30 -15.49 -13.80
N VAL A 207 -2.93 -14.32 -13.95
CA VAL A 207 -4.22 -14.02 -13.30
C VAL A 207 -5.32 -14.95 -13.80
N LEU A 208 -5.38 -15.23 -15.10
CA LEU A 208 -6.40 -16.13 -15.66
C LEU A 208 -6.17 -17.59 -15.28
N ASP A 209 -4.92 -18.05 -15.29
CA ASP A 209 -4.55 -19.44 -14.98
C ASP A 209 -4.92 -19.81 -13.53
N HIS A 210 -4.98 -18.81 -12.64
CA HIS A 210 -5.26 -18.99 -11.23
C HIS A 210 -6.49 -18.18 -10.79
N ILE A 211 -7.43 -17.90 -11.69
CA ILE A 211 -8.63 -17.09 -11.35
C ILE A 211 -9.58 -17.82 -10.40
N ASP A 212 -9.65 -19.15 -10.53
CA ASP A 212 -10.50 -20.03 -9.72
C ASP A 212 -9.77 -20.56 -8.49
N GLU A 213 -8.44 -20.55 -8.52
CA GLU A 213 -7.61 -20.78 -7.36
C GLU A 213 -7.61 -19.47 -6.56
N GLN A 214 -8.20 -19.43 -5.37
CA GLN A 214 -8.00 -18.26 -4.52
C GLN A 214 -6.51 -18.15 -4.23
N ILE A 215 -5.82 -17.28 -4.95
CA ILE A 215 -4.37 -17.14 -4.88
C ILE A 215 -4.02 -16.56 -3.51
N GLU A 216 -3.93 -17.43 -2.51
CA GLU A 216 -3.41 -17.13 -1.20
C GLU A 216 -1.90 -17.35 -1.24
N PHE A 217 -1.17 -16.34 -1.71
CA PHE A 217 0.27 -16.28 -1.43
C PHE A 217 0.45 -15.89 0.05
N SER A 218 0.65 -16.92 0.88
CA SER A 218 1.05 -16.84 2.30
C SER A 218 2.34 -16.07 2.52
#